data_AF-A0A8J6RSN7-F1
#
_entry.id   AF-A0A8J6RSN7-F1
#
_cell.length_a   1.000
_cell.length_b   1.000
_cell.length_c   1.000
_cell.angle_alpha   90.00
_cell.angle_beta   90.00
_cell.angle_gamma   90.00
#
_symmetry.space_group_name_H-M   'P 1'
#
loop_
_entity.id
_entity.type
_entity.pdbx_description
1 polymer ?
#
loop_
_entity_poly.entity_id
_entity_poly.type
_entity_poly.pdbx_seq_one_letter_code
_entity_poly.pdbx_strand_id
1 'polypeptide(L)' 'MQAQEHLTSVSIGQLVEHLLITRTITRADQRRLMSTLLSKTALNAEEQAQVNRVLDKLKNGWLRVVD' A
#
# COMPACT_ATOMS: atom_id res chain seq x y z
N MET A 1 12.53 -5.89 31.46
CA MET A 1 11.23 -5.87 30.77
C MET A 1 11.53 -5.72 29.29
N GLN A 2 11.35 -6.79 28.52
CA GLN A 2 11.53 -6.80 27.07
C GLN A 2 10.26 -6.23 26.43
N ALA A 3 10.37 -5.32 25.46
CA ALA A 3 9.37 -5.09 24.42
C ALA A 3 9.86 -4.03 23.43
N GLN A 4 10.58 -4.45 22.37
CA GLN A 4 10.63 -3.67 21.14
C GLN A 4 11.00 -4.57 19.95
N GLU A 5 10.12 -5.53 19.67
CA GLU A 5 10.02 -6.19 18.37
C GLU A 5 9.01 -5.44 17.50
N HIS A 6 9.32 -4.20 17.09
CA HIS A 6 8.57 -3.52 16.02
C HIS A 6 9.30 -3.75 14.69
N LEU A 7 9.33 -5.02 14.27
CA LEU A 7 9.75 -5.42 12.92
C LEU A 7 8.65 -5.02 11.92
N THR A 8 8.68 -3.75 11.52
CA THR A 8 8.51 -3.28 10.12
C THR A 8 7.40 -3.88 9.26
N SER A 9 6.20 -4.14 9.81
CA SER A 9 5.01 -4.30 8.96
C SER A 9 4.59 -2.90 8.47
N VAL A 10 5.09 -2.48 7.31
CA VAL A 10 4.64 -1.23 6.66
C VAL A 10 3.12 -1.28 6.52
N SER A 11 2.42 -0.32 7.11
CA SER A 11 0.96 -0.28 7.04
C SER A 11 0.50 0.07 5.62
N ILE A 12 -0.72 -0.34 5.26
CA ILE A 12 -1.33 -0.01 3.95
C ILE A 12 -1.30 1.51 3.72
N GLY A 13 -1.58 2.29 4.77
CA GLY A 13 -1.56 3.75 4.70
C GLY A 13 -0.19 4.33 4.33
N GLN A 14 0.90 3.83 4.92
CA GLN A 14 2.25 4.28 4.59
C GLN A 14 2.64 3.92 3.16
N LEU A 15 2.25 2.73 2.69
CA LEU A 15 2.50 2.33 1.31
C LEU A 15 1.71 3.20 0.32
N VAL A 16 0.43 3.47 0.62
CA VAL A 16 -0.41 4.36 -0.20
C VAL A 16 0.21 5.75 -0.25
N GLU A 17 0.60 6.33 0.87
CA GLU A 17 1.24 7.64 0.92
C GLU A 17 2.50 7.69 0.05
N HIS A 18 3.36 6.68 0.14
CA HIS A 18 4.54 6.56 -0.70
C HIS A 18 4.18 6.61 -2.20
N LEU A 19 3.24 5.79 -2.65
CA LEU A 19 2.79 5.74 -4.04
C LEU A 19 2.23 7.09 -4.51
N LEU A 20 1.50 7.80 -3.64
CA LEU A 20 0.94 9.11 -3.96
C LEU A 20 2.01 10.19 -4.13
N ILE A 21 3.10 10.13 -3.36
CA ILE A 21 4.22 11.06 -3.44
C ILE A 21 5.06 10.77 -4.69
N THR A 22 5.44 9.51 -4.91
CA THR A 22 6.29 9.11 -6.05
C THR A 22 5.53 9.15 -7.37
N ARG A 23 4.20 9.16 -7.33
CA ARG A 23 3.28 9.05 -8.48
C ARG A 23 3.53 7.83 -9.36
N THR A 24 4.27 6.88 -8.83
CA THR A 24 4.75 5.71 -9.57
C THR A 24 4.55 4.47 -8.72
N ILE A 25 4.12 3.40 -9.35
CA ILE A 25 3.97 2.09 -8.72
C ILE A 25 5.01 1.19 -9.36
N THR A 26 6.03 0.80 -8.61
CA THR A 26 7.01 -0.19 -9.06
C THR A 26 6.46 -1.61 -8.89
N ARG A 27 7.07 -2.61 -9.55
CA ARG A 27 6.77 -4.03 -9.23
C ARG A 27 7.05 -4.38 -7.77
N ALA A 28 8.04 -3.73 -7.15
CA ALA A 28 8.33 -3.90 -5.74
C ALA A 28 7.18 -3.37 -4.87
N ASP A 29 6.61 -2.22 -5.20
CA ASP A 29 5.45 -1.65 -4.48
C ASP A 29 4.21 -2.52 -4.65
N GLN A 30 3.95 -3.01 -5.86
CA GLN A 30 2.85 -3.93 -6.12
C GLN A 30 2.98 -5.22 -5.29
N ARG A 31 4.18 -5.82 -5.25
CA ARG A 31 4.44 -7.02 -4.44
C ARG A 31 4.25 -6.75 -2.95
N ARG A 32 4.68 -5.60 -2.45
CA ARG A 32 4.46 -5.20 -1.06
C ARG A 32 2.97 -5.04 -0.76
N LEU A 33 2.22 -4.32 -1.61
CA LEU A 33 0.78 -4.15 -1.46
C LEU A 33 0.06 -5.50 -1.44
N MET A 34 0.35 -6.36 -2.43
CA MET A 34 -0.21 -7.72 -2.51
C MET A 34 0.11 -8.55 -1.27
N SER A 35 1.37 -8.55 -0.81
CA SER A 35 1.77 -9.27 0.40
C SER A 35 0.99 -8.81 1.64
N THR A 36 0.86 -7.50 1.83
CA THR A 36 0.11 -6.91 2.95
C THR A 36 -1.40 -7.18 2.87
N LEU A 37 -1.97 -7.19 1.66
CA LEU A 37 -3.39 -7.50 1.45
C LEU A 37 -3.68 -8.97 1.69
N LEU A 38 -2.82 -9.87 1.20
CA LEU A 38 -2.97 -11.32 1.35
C LEU A 38 -2.67 -11.81 2.77
N SER A 39 -1.86 -11.07 3.55
CA SER A 39 -1.61 -11.39 4.96
C SER A 39 -2.78 -11.03 5.88
N LYS A 40 -3.84 -10.40 5.36
CA LYS A 40 -5.01 -9.97 6.13
C LYS A 40 -6.25 -10.76 5.74
N THR A 41 -6.99 -11.20 6.75
CA THR A 41 -8.27 -11.91 6.55
C THR A 41 -9.37 -11.00 5.99
N ALA A 42 -9.33 -9.71 6.33
CA ALA A 42 -10.24 -8.69 5.81
C ALA A 42 -9.59 -7.30 5.90
N LEU A 43 -10.00 -6.39 5.01
CA LEU A 43 -9.69 -4.97 5.11
C LEU A 43 -10.78 -4.27 5.92
N ASN A 44 -10.38 -3.35 6.79
CA ASN A 44 -11.33 -2.42 7.39
C ASN A 44 -11.73 -1.31 6.38
N ALA A 45 -12.74 -0.52 6.72
CA ALA A 45 -13.27 0.52 5.82
C ALA A 45 -12.21 1.57 5.42
N GLU A 46 -11.30 1.92 6.33
CA GLU A 46 -10.24 2.89 6.06
C GLU A 46 -9.21 2.34 5.06
N GLU A 47 -8.77 1.11 5.28
CA GLU A 47 -7.82 0.41 4.40
C GLU A 47 -8.42 0.17 3.02
N GLN A 48 -9.71 -0.18 2.97
CA GLN A 48 -10.42 -0.32 1.72
C GLN A 48 -10.51 1.01 0.97
N ALA A 49 -10.77 2.13 1.67
CA ALA A 49 -10.76 3.46 1.08
C ALA A 49 -9.36 3.85 0.56
N GLN A 50 -8.30 3.50 1.29
CA GLN A 50 -6.91 3.74 0.87
C GLN A 50 -6.55 2.96 -0.39
N VAL A 51 -6.90 1.66 -0.46
CA VAL A 51 -6.69 0.83 -1.64
C VAL A 51 -7.48 1.37 -2.83
N ASN A 52 -8.76 1.69 -2.62
CA ASN A 52 -9.62 2.27 -3.67
C ASN A 52 -9.02 3.57 -4.22
N ARG A 53 -8.49 4.44 -3.37
CA ARG A 53 -7.83 5.69 -3.79
C ARG A 53 -6.62 5.44 -4.70
N VAL A 54 -5.82 4.41 -4.43
CA VAL A 54 -4.69 4.02 -5.29
C VAL A 54 -5.22 3.51 -6.64
N LEU A 55 -6.23 2.65 -6.62
CA LEU A 55 -6.84 2.10 -7.84
C LEU A 55 -7.47 3.20 -8.71
N ASP A 56 -8.18 4.15 -8.12
CA ASP A 56 -8.76 5.29 -8.81
C ASP A 56 -7.69 6.15 -9.47
N LYS A 57 -6.61 6.45 -8.75
CA LYS A 57 -5.50 7.24 -9.30
C LYS A 57 -4.76 6.50 -10.40
N LEU A 58 -4.63 5.18 -10.30
CA LEU A 58 -4.09 4.35 -11.38
C LEU A 58 -4.99 4.38 -12.62
N LYS A 59 -6.29 4.17 -12.45
CA LYS A 59 -7.28 4.19 -13.56
C LYS A 59 -7.34 5.54 -14.27
N ASN A 60 -7.24 6.62 -13.51
CA ASN A 60 -7.27 7.99 -14.03
C ASN A 60 -5.89 8.49 -14.52
N GLY A 61 -4.85 7.63 -14.54
CA GLY A 61 -3.52 7.97 -15.06
C GLY A 61 -2.66 8.86 -14.16
N TRP A 62 -3.08 9.14 -12.92
CA TRP A 62 -2.31 9.90 -11.93
C TRP A 62 -1.18 9.10 -11.30
N LEU A 63 -1.36 7.77 -11.25
CA LEU A 63 -0.33 6.83 -10.89
C LEU A 63 0.07 6.06 -12.13
N ARG A 64 1.37 5.99 -12.38
CA ARG A 64 1.90 5.20 -13.48
C ARG A 64 2.62 3.98 -12.94
N VAL A 65 2.28 2.81 -13.44
CA VAL A 65 3.10 1.62 -13.19
C VAL A 65 4.39 1.82 -13.99
N VAL A 66 5.51 1.84 -13.28
CA VAL A 66 6.85 1.89 -13.86
C VAL A 66 7.55 0.61 -13.43
N ASP A 67 8.58 0.17 -14.17
CA ASP A 67 9.33 -1.10 -14.02
C ASP A 67 8.93 -2.23 -14.99
#